data_AF-A0A0C9NZQ0-F1
#
_entry.id   AF-A0A0C9NZQ0-F1
#
_cell.length_a   1.000
_cell.length_b   1.000
_cell.length_c   1.000
_cell.angle_alpha   90.00
_cell.angle_beta   90.00
_cell.angle_gamma   90.00
#
_symmetry.space_group_name_H-M   'P 1'
#
loop_
_entity.id
_entity.type
_entity.pdbx_description
1 polymer ?
#
loop_
_entity_poly.entity_id
_entity_poly.type
_entity_poly.pdbx_seq_one_letter_code
_entity_poly.pdbx_strand_id
1 'polypeptide(L)'
;MAEQPKERLDRINELAKKDRSVGLTPEEKIERQQLREAYLKDFRAGLRDQIEHTQVFDKKGKELTSKKVQKIQREHGWRKD
;
A
#
# COMPACT_ATOMS: atom_id res chain seq x y z
N MET A 1 10.07 2.83 4.36
CA MET A 1 8.69 3.12 3.89
C MET A 1 8.84 4.13 2.77
N ALA A 2 8.19 3.93 1.62
CA ALA A 2 8.20 4.93 0.56
C ALA A 2 7.79 6.29 1.16
N GLU A 3 8.69 7.28 1.11
CA GLU A 3 8.39 8.65 1.47
C GLU A 3 7.31 9.14 0.50
N GLN A 4 6.07 9.06 0.95
CA GLN A 4 4.95 9.60 0.22
C GLN A 4 5.05 11.12 0.32
N PRO A 5 4.89 11.87 -0.78
CA PRO A 5 4.85 13.31 -0.70
C PRO A 5 3.65 13.71 0.18
N LYS A 6 3.99 14.27 1.33
CA LYS A 6 3.05 14.70 2.39
C LYS A 6 1.89 15.52 1.79
N GLU A 7 2.23 16.33 0.79
CA GLU A 7 1.32 17.16 -0.01
C GLU A 7 0.12 16.41 -0.60
N ARG A 8 0.30 15.17 -1.11
CA ARG A 8 -0.81 14.39 -1.67
C ARG A 8 -1.78 13.92 -0.59
N LEU A 9 -1.25 13.50 0.55
CA LEU A 9 -2.07 13.06 1.69
C LEU A 9 -2.84 14.23 2.30
N ASP A 10 -2.18 15.37 2.45
CA ASP A 10 -2.82 16.61 2.91
C ASP A 10 -3.97 17.00 1.99
N ARG A 11 -3.74 17.00 0.66
CA ARG A 11 -4.79 17.31 -0.32
C ARG A 11 -5.97 16.35 -0.28
N ILE A 12 -5.71 15.04 -0.15
CA ILE A 12 -6.77 14.03 0.01
C ILE A 12 -7.59 14.31 1.28
N ASN A 13 -6.93 14.68 2.38
CA ASN A 13 -7.60 15.01 3.65
C ASN A 13 -8.44 16.28 3.55
N GLU A 14 -7.96 17.31 2.84
CA GLU A 14 -8.72 18.53 2.56
C GLU A 14 -10.00 18.22 1.78
N LEU A 15 -9.89 17.47 0.67
CA LEU A 15 -11.03 17.04 -0.14
C LEU A 15 -11.99 16.16 0.69
N ALA A 16 -11.49 15.29 1.56
CA ALA A 16 -12.33 14.49 2.45
C ALA A 16 -13.08 15.33 3.49
N LYS A 17 -12.46 16.37 4.05
CA LYS A 17 -13.12 17.32 4.97
C LYS A 17 -14.19 18.14 4.23
N LYS A 18 -13.91 18.57 3.01
CA LYS A 18 -14.86 19.31 2.17
C LYS A 18 -16.08 18.46 1.80
N ASP A 19 -15.86 17.20 1.40
CA ASP A 19 -16.91 16.23 1.08
C ASP A 19 -17.89 16.02 2.25
N ARG A 20 -17.36 15.97 3.49
CA ARG A 20 -18.17 15.81 4.71
C ARG A 20 -18.99 17.04 5.07
N SER A 21 -18.56 18.23 4.65
CA SER A 21 -19.18 19.50 5.08
C SER A 21 -20.17 20.01 4.06
N VAL A 22 -19.72 20.19 2.81
CA VAL A 22 -20.47 20.85 1.74
C VAL A 22 -20.67 19.95 0.51
N GLY A 23 -20.00 18.79 0.47
CA GLY A 23 -19.94 17.91 -0.69
C GLY A 23 -18.88 18.34 -1.71
N LEU A 24 -18.46 17.40 -2.55
CA LEU A 24 -17.49 17.65 -3.61
C LEU A 24 -18.15 17.98 -4.95
N THR A 25 -17.57 18.93 -5.68
CA THR A 25 -17.90 19.16 -7.09
C THR A 25 -17.45 17.96 -7.95
N PRO A 26 -18.01 17.78 -9.17
CA PRO A 26 -17.58 16.70 -10.06
C PRO A 26 -16.07 16.72 -10.36
N GLU A 27 -15.48 17.91 -10.52
CA GLU A 27 -14.03 18.07 -10.76
C GLU A 27 -13.21 17.62 -9.55
N GLU A 28 -13.62 18.01 -8.33
CA GLU A 28 -12.93 17.62 -7.10
C GLU A 28 -13.07 16.12 -6.80
N LYS A 29 -14.17 15.47 -7.23
CA LYS A 29 -14.31 14.01 -7.13
C LYS A 29 -13.30 13.29 -8.02
N ILE A 30 -13.07 13.81 -9.23
CA ILE A 30 -12.07 13.26 -10.16
C ILE A 30 -10.67 13.47 -9.58
N GLU A 31 -10.36 14.68 -9.09
CA GLU A 31 -9.07 14.99 -8.44
C GLU A 31 -8.81 14.05 -7.26
N ARG A 32 -9.79 13.89 -6.35
CA ARG A 32 -9.69 12.97 -5.20
C ARG A 32 -9.44 11.53 -5.64
N GLN A 33 -10.12 11.09 -6.69
CA GLN A 33 -9.99 9.72 -7.19
C GLN A 33 -8.58 9.48 -7.76
N GLN A 34 -8.09 10.40 -8.60
CA GLN A 34 -6.73 10.35 -9.16
C GLN A 34 -5.65 10.34 -8.07
N LEU A 35 -5.78 11.23 -7.08
CA LEU A 35 -4.85 11.30 -5.95
C LEU A 35 -4.86 10.00 -5.13
N ARG A 36 -6.04 9.42 -4.90
CA ARG A 36 -6.18 8.17 -4.15
C ARG A 36 -5.62 6.97 -4.93
N GLU A 37 -5.80 6.92 -6.24
CA GLU A 37 -5.22 5.86 -7.07
C GLU A 37 -3.70 5.92 -7.10
N ALA A 38 -3.13 7.11 -7.26
CA ALA A 38 -1.69 7.31 -7.18
C ALA A 38 -1.13 6.88 -5.81
N TYR A 39 -1.78 7.32 -4.72
CA TYR A 39 -1.41 6.91 -3.37
C TYR A 39 -1.48 5.39 -3.18
N LEU A 40 -2.57 4.74 -3.61
CA LEU A 40 -2.74 3.30 -3.49
C LEU A 40 -1.72 2.51 -4.31
N LYS A 41 -1.33 3.02 -5.49
CA LYS A 41 -0.29 2.40 -6.30
C LYS A 41 1.05 2.40 -5.57
N ASP A 42 1.47 3.54 -5.04
CA ASP A 42 2.74 3.68 -4.33
C ASP A 42 2.72 2.90 -3.01
N PHE A 43 1.59 2.93 -2.29
CA PHE A 43 1.38 2.15 -1.07
C PHE A 43 1.45 0.65 -1.33
N ARG A 44 0.76 0.15 -2.36
CA ARG A 44 0.79 -1.28 -2.73
C ARG A 44 2.19 -1.74 -3.12
N ALA A 45 2.96 -0.89 -3.80
CA ALA A 45 4.35 -1.20 -4.13
C ALA A 45 5.21 -1.38 -2.88
N GLY A 46 5.16 -0.43 -1.94
CA GLY A 46 5.91 -0.55 -0.69
C GLY A 46 5.45 -1.70 0.21
N LEU A 47 4.13 -1.95 0.28
CA LEU A 47 3.60 -3.07 1.04
C LEU A 47 4.02 -4.41 0.43
N ARG A 48 4.03 -4.51 -0.91
CA ARG A 48 4.46 -5.70 -1.61
C ARG A 48 5.91 -6.03 -1.29
N ASP A 49 6.80 -5.05 -1.37
CA ASP A 49 8.22 -5.19 -1.01
C ASP A 49 8.38 -5.69 0.44
N GLN A 50 7.65 -5.09 1.38
CA GLN A 50 7.70 -5.51 2.78
C GLN A 50 7.20 -6.96 2.97
N ILE A 51 6.12 -7.35 2.29
CA ILE A 51 5.61 -8.73 2.34
C ILE A 51 6.62 -9.70 1.72
N GLU A 52 7.23 -9.32 0.59
CA GLU A 52 8.21 -10.14 -0.11
C GLU A 52 9.45 -10.41 0.76
N HIS A 53 9.81 -9.53 1.68
CA HIS A 53 10.92 -9.72 2.63
C HIS A 53 10.52 -10.34 3.99
N THR A 54 9.23 -10.48 4.27
CA THR A 54 8.76 -10.96 5.58
C THR A 54 8.38 -12.45 5.52
N GLN A 55 8.78 -13.21 6.54
CA GLN A 55 8.30 -14.58 6.76
C GLN A 55 7.30 -14.59 7.92
N VAL A 56 6.18 -15.31 7.73
CA VAL A 56 5.10 -15.37 8.72
C VAL A 56 5.02 -16.77 9.29
N PHE A 57 5.06 -16.87 10.62
CA PHE A 57 4.98 -18.12 11.36
C PHE A 57 3.77 -18.12 12.31
N ASP A 58 3.14 -19.28 12.45
CA ASP A 58 2.10 -19.51 13.44
C ASP A 58 2.69 -19.60 14.86
N LYS A 59 1.84 -19.51 15.90
CA LYS A 59 2.26 -19.65 17.31
C LYS A 59 2.97 -20.99 17.59
N LYS A 60 2.72 -22.02 16.78
CA LYS A 60 3.40 -23.33 16.86
C LYS A 60 4.73 -23.41 16.08
N GLY A 61 5.18 -22.30 15.48
CA GLY A 61 6.42 -22.25 14.69
C GLY A 61 6.29 -22.75 13.25
N LYS A 62 5.08 -23.09 12.79
CA LYS A 62 4.84 -23.49 11.40
C LYS A 62 4.81 -22.26 10.50
N GLU A 63 5.58 -22.27 9.41
CA GLU A 63 5.53 -21.21 8.42
C GLU A 63 4.18 -21.17 7.68
N LEU A 64 3.54 -20.00 7.67
CA LEU A 64 2.29 -19.69 6.97
C LEU A 64 2.49 -18.70 5.81
N THR A 65 3.73 -18.30 5.51
CA THR A 65 4.07 -17.49 4.34
C THR A 65 3.47 -18.13 3.08
N SER A 66 2.72 -17.35 2.31
CA SER A 66 2.06 -17.84 1.10
C SER A 66 3.07 -18.40 0.09
N LYS A 67 2.73 -19.51 -0.59
CA LYS A 67 3.60 -20.17 -1.60
C LYS A 67 4.11 -19.21 -2.67
N LYS A 68 3.30 -18.20 -3.04
CA LYS A 68 3.70 -17.16 -4.01
C LYS A 68 4.88 -16.34 -3.51
N VAL A 69 4.82 -15.91 -2.25
CA VAL A 69 5.87 -15.13 -1.59
C VAL A 69 7.13 -15.98 -1.42
N GLN A 70 6.99 -17.25 -1.01
CA GLN A 70 8.14 -18.17 -0.91
C GLN A 70 8.86 -18.36 -2.25
N LYS A 71 8.11 -18.47 -3.36
CA LYS A 71 8.69 -18.58 -4.71
C LYS A 71 9.49 -17.32 -5.06
N ILE A 72 8.91 -16.14 -4.87
CA ILE A 72 9.57 -14.85 -5.12
C ILE A 72 10.86 -14.74 -4.29
N GLN A 73 10.79 -15.07 -3.00
CA GLN A 73 11.97 -15.07 -2.11
C GLN A 73 13.08 -16.02 -2.59
N ARG A 74 12.75 -17.19 -3.17
CA ARG A 74 13.72 -18.11 -3.77
C ARG A 74 14.32 -17.57 -5.07
N GLU A 75 13.48 -16.98 -5.93
CA GLU A 75 13.94 -16.34 -7.18
C GLU A 75 14.93 -15.19 -6.90
N HIS A 76 14.73 -14.45 -5.81
CA HIS A 76 15.66 -13.41 -5.35
C HIS A 76 16.85 -13.93 -4.51
N GLY A 77 16.90 -15.23 -4.18
CA GLY A 77 17.96 -15.82 -3.36
C GLY A 77 17.93 -15.43 -1.87
N TRP A 78 16.81 -14.89 -1.38
CA TRP A 78 16.64 -14.52 0.03
C TRP A 78 16.39 -15.71 0.95
N ARG A 79 16.04 -16.86 0.37
CA ARG A 79 15.93 -18.13 1.08
C ARG A 79 17.01 -19.08 0.62
N LYS A 80 17.58 -19.83 1.58
CA LYS A 80 18.64 -20.83 1.35
C LYS A 80 18.21 -22.24 1.73
N ASP A 81 17.05 -22.35 2.35
CA ASP A 81 16.27 -23.57 2.56
C ASP A 81 15.74 -24.17 1.26
#